data_AF-A0A959VCV5-F1
#
_entry.id   AF-A0A959VCV5-F1
#
_cell.length_a   1.000
_cell.length_b   1.000
_cell.length_c   1.000
_cell.angle_alpha   90.00
_cell.angle_beta   90.00
_cell.angle_gamma   90.00
#
_symmetry.space_group_name_H-M   'P 1'
#
loop_
_entity.id
_entity.type
_entity.pdbx_description
1 polymer ?
#
loop_
_entity_poly.entity_id
_entity_poly.type
_entity_poly.pdbx_seq_one_letter_code
_entity_poly.pdbx_strand_id
1 'polypeptide(L)'
;MKLKAIPYYCIRTIYLVLISLLMLYCKPEESDFVPDVNESPKKMLLYNSGSWKLSSVPASFPEADLDSNIASGFNRGFISWYTIDHSIFYEKNSPLRPPNITNSELSNYMVFMILETMVYPYRDIPNGEPILLTPLEISFYPEERGPYNFDTYPSNYSEGINEYGKLFNPESRWGGIMRKLDSLDFQFNYFDFWLLDPLRYDDEISGELYINIGQFSEDILQDGKKFSEQEINLQSLENNDTTCWGIVPNEILGNFSFENELEQDFGLDGLNDIGERAFFADYLNNIQNICNDEVYQTIYNDPANDDYHCYRGEDYDNSYLYTSIVERYKRFSNLEGNTNTEVVGISSGGFYAGRTKQPDSENLNYVDNFQTSNSYFEYRIDIDQQALSVENENYLVDIYECVGIRLANGEMGSVKFYHFRIPIENFNQIIGNPILNGNYKSIRIFLKRFNKPVVLRLIDPYLSEEVIDEEAEYWN
;
A
#
# COMPACT_ATOMS: atom_id res chain seq x y z
N MET A 1 -2.95 -75.28 38.37
CA MET A 1 -2.87 -75.36 36.90
C MET A 1 -1.66 -74.53 36.46
N LYS A 2 -0.56 -75.16 36.02
CA LYS A 2 0.68 -74.45 35.65
C LYS A 2 0.52 -73.91 34.23
N LEU A 3 0.47 -72.59 34.05
CA LEU A 3 0.61 -71.96 32.73
C LEU A 3 2.08 -72.06 32.29
N LYS A 4 2.32 -72.74 31.17
CA LYS A 4 3.63 -72.77 30.50
C LYS A 4 3.85 -71.44 29.80
N ALA A 5 4.96 -70.78 30.12
CA ALA A 5 5.43 -69.59 29.41
C ALA A 5 5.77 -69.94 27.96
N ILE A 6 5.26 -69.16 27.02
CA ILE A 6 5.61 -69.22 25.60
C ILE A 6 6.94 -68.47 25.44
N PRO A 7 7.98 -69.05 24.82
CA PRO A 7 9.27 -68.40 24.69
C PRO A 7 9.20 -67.17 23.76
N TYR A 8 9.86 -66.10 24.18
CA TYR A 8 9.91 -64.77 23.54
C TYR A 8 10.27 -64.80 22.03
N TYR A 9 10.97 -65.85 21.59
CA TYR A 9 11.34 -66.06 20.19
C TYR A 9 10.13 -66.36 19.29
N CYS A 10 9.10 -67.06 19.77
CA CYS A 10 7.90 -67.34 18.95
C CYS A 10 7.06 -66.09 18.70
N ILE A 11 7.03 -65.14 19.64
CA ILE A 11 6.28 -63.88 19.50
C ILE A 11 6.97 -62.97 18.47
N ARG A 12 8.31 -62.92 18.47
CA ARG A 12 9.09 -62.10 17.54
C ARG A 12 8.98 -62.59 16.09
N THR A 13 8.93 -63.91 15.87
CA THR A 13 8.74 -64.48 14.53
C THR A 13 7.32 -64.25 14.00
N ILE A 14 6.30 -64.32 14.86
CA ILE A 14 4.92 -64.00 14.47
C ILE A 14 4.78 -62.51 14.13
N TYR A 15 5.42 -61.62 14.90
CA TYR A 15 5.42 -60.18 14.63
C TYR A 15 6.10 -59.82 13.31
N LEU A 16 7.25 -60.44 13.01
CA LEU A 16 7.95 -60.22 11.74
C LEU A 16 7.18 -60.75 10.54
N VAL A 17 6.51 -61.90 10.66
CA VAL A 17 5.67 -62.45 9.59
C VAL A 17 4.42 -61.59 9.36
N LEU A 18 3.81 -61.03 10.42
CA LEU A 18 2.69 -60.09 10.30
C LEU A 18 3.11 -58.77 9.63
N ILE A 19 4.28 -58.22 9.98
CA ILE A 19 4.82 -57.02 9.33
C ILE A 19 5.15 -57.29 7.87
N SER A 20 5.74 -58.43 7.53
CA SER A 20 6.01 -58.82 6.14
C SER A 20 4.75 -59.09 5.33
N LEU A 21 3.67 -59.60 5.94
CA LEU A 21 2.36 -59.76 5.27
C LEU A 21 1.62 -58.42 5.10
N LEU A 22 1.74 -57.49 6.05
CA LEU A 22 1.22 -56.12 5.93
C LEU A 22 1.95 -55.32 4.84
N MET A 23 3.27 -55.50 4.71
CA MET A 23 4.08 -54.92 3.64
C MET A 23 3.76 -55.51 2.26
N LEU A 24 3.18 -56.73 2.17
CA LEU A 24 2.79 -57.34 0.89
C LEU A 24 1.38 -56.93 0.41
N TYR A 25 0.54 -56.38 1.29
CA TYR A 25 -0.84 -55.97 0.96
C TYR A 25 -1.04 -54.47 0.82
N CYS A 26 -0.08 -53.64 1.26
CA CYS A 26 0.00 -52.24 0.86
C CYS A 26 0.77 -52.14 -0.46
N LYS A 27 0.12 -52.45 -1.57
CA LYS A 27 0.49 -51.81 -2.83
C LYS A 27 0.15 -50.32 -2.66
N PRO A 28 1.11 -49.38 -2.77
CA PRO A 28 0.72 -48.02 -3.08
C PRO A 28 0.01 -48.10 -4.43
N GLU A 29 -1.22 -47.59 -4.52
CA GLU A 29 -1.65 -47.09 -5.82
C GLU A 29 -0.60 -46.06 -6.22
N GLU A 30 0.11 -46.31 -7.31
CA GLU A 30 0.89 -45.28 -7.98
C GLU A 30 -0.11 -44.20 -8.42
N SER A 31 -0.41 -43.26 -7.54
CA SER A 31 -0.72 -41.92 -8.00
C SER A 31 0.61 -41.34 -8.48
N ASP A 32 0.78 -41.21 -9.79
CA ASP A 32 1.89 -40.53 -10.44
C ASP A 32 1.91 -39.01 -10.15
N PHE A 33 1.60 -38.60 -8.93
CA PHE A 33 1.80 -37.24 -8.45
C PHE A 33 2.94 -37.27 -7.45
N VAL A 34 4.16 -37.32 -7.99
CA VAL A 34 5.31 -36.74 -7.31
C VAL A 34 5.19 -35.24 -7.59
N PRO A 35 4.81 -34.39 -6.62
CA PRO A 35 4.91 -32.95 -6.84
C PRO A 35 6.37 -32.65 -7.18
N ASP A 36 6.60 -31.91 -8.26
CA ASP A 36 7.93 -31.49 -8.64
C ASP A 36 8.43 -30.50 -7.58
N VAL A 37 9.17 -30.99 -6.60
CA VAL A 37 9.71 -30.22 -5.48
C VAL A 37 10.77 -29.19 -5.93
N ASN A 38 10.97 -29.01 -7.24
CA ASN A 38 11.92 -28.06 -7.81
C ASN A 38 11.27 -26.89 -8.55
N GLU A 39 9.94 -26.83 -8.67
CA GLU A 39 9.28 -25.67 -9.26
C GLU A 39 9.14 -24.60 -8.16
N SER A 40 9.79 -23.45 -8.34
CA SER A 40 9.64 -22.34 -7.40
C SER A 40 8.17 -21.94 -7.30
N PRO A 41 7.65 -21.67 -6.09
CA PRO A 41 6.25 -21.35 -5.91
C PRO A 41 5.88 -20.11 -6.72
N LYS A 42 4.76 -20.22 -7.45
CA LYS A 42 4.29 -19.15 -8.33
C LYS A 42 3.66 -18.03 -7.49
N LYS A 43 4.38 -16.93 -7.34
CA LYS A 43 3.92 -15.73 -6.64
C LYS A 43 4.21 -14.44 -7.41
N MET A 44 3.36 -13.43 -7.17
CA MET A 44 3.55 -12.06 -7.65
C MET A 44 3.74 -11.12 -6.48
N LEU A 45 4.92 -10.50 -6.40
CA LEU A 45 5.27 -9.57 -5.34
C LEU A 45 4.64 -8.19 -5.54
N LEU A 46 4.10 -7.64 -4.46
CA LEU A 46 3.32 -6.41 -4.46
C LEU A 46 3.98 -5.24 -3.70
N TYR A 47 5.23 -5.41 -3.25
CA TYR A 47 5.94 -4.40 -2.44
C TYR A 47 6.39 -3.15 -3.20
N ASN A 48 6.46 -3.19 -4.54
CA ASN A 48 6.94 -2.06 -5.34
C ASN A 48 5.96 -0.88 -5.29
N SER A 49 6.26 0.13 -4.48
CA SER A 49 5.43 1.34 -4.29
C SER A 49 5.20 2.15 -5.57
N GLY A 50 6.11 2.09 -6.54
CA GLY A 50 5.98 2.78 -7.82
C GLY A 50 4.90 2.19 -8.74
N SER A 51 4.41 0.98 -8.47
CA SER A 51 3.32 0.35 -9.23
C SER A 51 1.92 0.64 -8.66
N TRP A 52 1.83 1.36 -7.53
CA TRP A 52 0.59 1.75 -6.89
C TRP A 52 0.26 3.21 -7.20
N LYS A 53 -1.02 3.48 -7.43
CA LYS A 53 -1.59 4.82 -7.66
C LYS A 53 -2.64 5.13 -6.61
N LEU A 54 -3.06 6.40 -6.52
CA LEU A 54 -4.22 6.80 -5.74
C LEU A 54 -5.46 6.01 -6.19
N SER A 55 -6.34 5.67 -5.25
CA SER A 55 -7.56 4.91 -5.56
C SER A 55 -8.76 5.80 -5.87
N SER A 56 -9.62 5.32 -6.77
CA SER A 56 -11.02 5.75 -6.86
C SER A 56 -11.80 5.47 -5.56
N VAL A 57 -12.93 6.16 -5.38
CA VAL A 57 -13.77 6.06 -4.19
C VAL A 57 -14.25 4.60 -3.99
N PRO A 58 -14.04 3.97 -2.81
CA PRO A 58 -14.56 2.64 -2.54
C PRO A 58 -16.09 2.63 -2.56
N ALA A 59 -16.69 1.60 -3.17
CA ALA A 59 -18.15 1.55 -3.36
C ALA A 59 -18.95 1.42 -2.05
N SER A 60 -18.27 1.18 -0.92
CA SER A 60 -18.90 1.18 0.41
C SER A 60 -19.30 2.59 0.88
N PHE A 61 -18.84 3.64 0.20
CA PHE A 61 -19.13 5.02 0.56
C PHE A 61 -20.29 5.56 -0.28
N PRO A 62 -21.25 6.28 0.33
CA PRO A 62 -22.42 6.81 -0.39
C PRO A 62 -22.03 7.81 -1.49
N GLU A 63 -20.90 8.49 -1.33
CA GLU A 63 -20.38 9.42 -2.33
C GLU A 63 -19.74 8.75 -3.55
N ALA A 64 -19.58 7.42 -3.56
CA ALA A 64 -19.09 6.67 -4.72
C ALA A 64 -20.11 6.63 -5.88
N ASP A 65 -21.39 6.94 -5.62
CA ASP A 65 -22.44 7.01 -6.64
C ASP A 65 -22.59 8.43 -7.23
N LEU A 66 -21.80 9.40 -6.77
CA LEU A 66 -21.87 10.78 -7.23
C LEU A 66 -21.13 10.97 -8.55
N ASP A 67 -21.87 11.32 -9.59
CA ASP A 67 -21.28 11.68 -10.88
C ASP A 67 -20.98 13.18 -10.94
N SER A 68 -19.75 13.53 -11.32
CA SER A 68 -19.31 14.92 -11.60
C SER A 68 -19.63 15.89 -10.45
N ASN A 69 -19.36 15.45 -9.21
CA ASN A 69 -19.60 16.22 -8.00
C ASN A 69 -18.41 16.15 -7.05
N ILE A 70 -17.87 17.32 -6.70
CA ILE A 70 -16.71 17.48 -5.80
C ILE A 70 -16.87 16.79 -4.44
N ALA A 71 -18.13 16.57 -4.01
CA ALA A 71 -18.42 15.89 -2.76
C ALA A 71 -17.97 14.42 -2.73
N SER A 72 -17.68 13.78 -3.88
CA SER A 72 -17.11 12.42 -3.90
C SER A 72 -15.70 12.33 -3.30
N GLY A 73 -14.99 13.46 -3.18
CA GLY A 73 -13.68 13.55 -2.54
C GLY A 73 -13.72 13.88 -1.04
N PHE A 74 -14.86 14.27 -0.45
CA PHE A 74 -14.89 14.88 0.88
C PHE A 74 -14.39 13.97 2.01
N ASN A 75 -14.61 12.65 1.95
CA ASN A 75 -14.11 11.74 2.98
C ASN A 75 -12.70 11.19 2.71
N ARG A 76 -12.03 11.63 1.65
CA ARG A 76 -10.66 11.17 1.35
C ARG A 76 -9.67 11.80 2.33
N GLY A 77 -9.20 11.01 3.28
CA GLY A 77 -8.11 11.35 4.19
C GLY A 77 -6.75 11.19 3.50
N PHE A 78 -5.71 11.79 4.09
CA PHE A 78 -4.37 11.76 3.53
C PHE A 78 -3.76 10.36 3.67
N ILE A 79 -3.31 9.81 2.55
CA ILE A 79 -2.60 8.54 2.48
C ILE A 79 -1.28 8.73 1.73
N SER A 80 -0.24 8.09 2.23
CA SER A 80 1.09 8.06 1.61
C SER A 80 1.54 6.60 1.48
N TRP A 81 2.17 6.26 0.36
CA TRP A 81 2.69 4.92 0.11
C TRP A 81 4.08 4.97 -0.54
N TYR A 82 5.04 4.27 0.05
CA TYR A 82 6.45 4.40 -0.34
C TYR A 82 7.25 3.16 0.04
N THR A 83 8.49 3.11 -0.44
CA THR A 83 9.52 2.21 0.07
C THR A 83 10.68 3.07 0.57
N ILE A 84 11.19 2.77 1.76
CA ILE A 84 12.33 3.51 2.31
C ILE A 84 13.59 3.14 1.53
N ASP A 85 14.34 4.15 1.07
CA ASP A 85 15.56 3.91 0.30
C ASP A 85 16.69 3.38 1.20
N HIS A 86 17.01 2.09 1.05
CA HIS A 86 18.03 1.40 1.84
C HIS A 86 19.43 2.01 1.66
N SER A 87 19.77 2.48 0.46
CA SER A 87 21.09 3.05 0.14
C SER A 87 21.33 4.39 0.83
N ILE A 88 20.26 5.10 1.18
CA ILE A 88 20.32 6.39 1.85
C ILE A 88 20.20 6.20 3.36
N PHE A 89 19.18 5.47 3.81
CA PHE A 89 18.84 5.44 5.22
C PHE A 89 19.51 4.32 6.00
N TYR A 90 19.76 3.15 5.40
CA TYR A 90 20.27 1.98 6.13
C TYR A 90 21.73 1.66 5.85
N GLU A 91 22.29 2.09 4.72
CA GLU A 91 23.72 1.91 4.44
C GLU A 91 24.60 2.59 5.50
N LYS A 92 25.57 1.85 6.01
CA LYS A 92 26.46 2.32 7.06
C LYS A 92 27.31 3.48 6.57
N ASN A 93 27.21 4.64 7.23
CA ASN A 93 27.91 5.87 6.87
C ASN A 93 27.56 6.37 5.45
N SER A 94 26.33 6.13 4.96
CA SER A 94 25.90 6.68 3.67
C SER A 94 26.13 8.19 3.62
N PRO A 95 26.91 8.71 2.66
CA PRO A 95 27.13 10.14 2.50
C PRO A 95 25.88 10.86 1.97
N LEU A 96 24.88 10.09 1.51
CA LEU A 96 23.62 10.60 0.98
C LEU A 96 22.55 10.76 2.06
N ARG A 97 22.78 10.22 3.26
CA ARG A 97 21.84 10.33 4.37
C ARG A 97 21.72 11.79 4.80
N PRO A 98 20.50 12.35 4.90
CA PRO A 98 20.33 13.71 5.36
C PRO A 98 20.90 13.92 6.77
N PRO A 99 21.59 15.04 7.03
CA PRO A 99 22.38 15.25 8.25
C PRO A 99 21.53 15.34 9.53
N ASN A 100 20.25 15.67 9.40
CA ASN A 100 19.30 15.75 10.53
C ASN A 100 18.68 14.39 10.88
N ILE A 101 18.99 13.31 10.14
CA ILE A 101 18.54 11.94 10.46
C ILE A 101 19.49 11.30 11.46
N THR A 102 18.96 10.96 12.63
CA THR A 102 19.75 10.41 13.74
C THR A 102 19.64 8.89 13.81
N ASN A 103 20.57 8.25 14.54
CA ASN A 103 20.44 6.83 14.87
C ASN A 103 19.20 6.52 15.71
N SER A 104 18.65 7.51 16.43
CA SER A 104 17.38 7.36 17.14
C SER A 104 16.23 7.20 16.17
N GLU A 105 16.19 8.01 15.10
CA GLU A 105 15.17 7.85 14.05
C GLU A 105 15.31 6.52 13.32
N LEU A 106 16.54 6.10 12.99
CA LEU A 106 16.78 4.79 12.37
C LEU A 106 16.44 3.59 13.29
N SER A 107 16.18 3.84 14.58
CA SER A 107 15.73 2.84 15.54
C SER A 107 14.21 2.89 15.79
N ASN A 108 13.51 3.83 15.16
CA ASN A 108 12.05 3.93 15.25
C ASN A 108 11.40 2.76 14.50
N TYR A 109 10.47 2.05 15.16
CA TYR A 109 9.85 0.84 14.63
C TYR A 109 9.03 1.10 13.35
N MET A 110 8.60 2.34 13.12
CA MET A 110 7.92 2.76 11.90
C MET A 110 8.86 2.79 10.68
N VAL A 111 10.19 2.85 10.88
CA VAL A 111 11.16 3.07 9.78
C VAL A 111 12.48 2.30 9.94
N PHE A 112 12.65 1.48 10.97
CA PHE A 112 13.90 0.73 11.12
C PHE A 112 14.04 -0.31 10.01
N MET A 113 15.29 -0.67 9.72
CA MET A 113 15.63 -1.69 8.74
C MET A 113 15.13 -3.08 9.17
N ILE A 114 14.53 -3.82 8.25
CA ILE A 114 14.04 -5.18 8.51
C ILE A 114 14.95 -6.16 7.78
N LEU A 115 15.59 -7.06 8.54
CA LEU A 115 16.39 -8.13 7.96
C LEU A 115 15.50 -9.33 7.67
N GLU A 116 15.83 -10.09 6.62
CA GLU A 116 15.09 -11.30 6.26
C GLU A 116 15.00 -12.28 7.43
N THR A 117 16.09 -12.45 8.19
CA THR A 117 16.14 -13.34 9.36
C THR A 117 15.29 -12.87 10.54
N MET A 118 14.79 -11.63 10.54
CA MET A 118 13.83 -11.16 11.55
C MET A 118 12.41 -11.68 11.29
N VAL A 119 12.09 -12.01 10.04
CA VAL A 119 10.77 -12.50 9.62
C VAL A 119 10.84 -14.01 9.34
N TYR A 120 11.93 -14.45 8.74
CA TYR A 120 12.19 -15.82 8.33
C TYR A 120 13.48 -16.35 8.99
N PRO A 121 13.43 -16.70 10.29
CA PRO A 121 14.63 -17.01 11.08
C PRO A 121 15.38 -18.26 10.61
N TYR A 122 14.73 -19.14 9.84
CA TYR A 122 15.29 -20.40 9.33
C TYR A 122 15.81 -20.30 7.89
N ARG A 123 15.71 -19.14 7.23
CA ARG A 123 16.29 -18.96 5.90
C ARG A 123 17.81 -18.91 5.95
N ASP A 124 18.44 -19.66 5.06
CA ASP A 124 19.88 -19.61 4.86
C ASP A 124 20.29 -18.24 4.31
N ILE A 125 21.27 -17.61 4.93
CA ILE A 125 21.83 -16.32 4.49
C ILE A 125 22.83 -16.58 3.36
N PRO A 126 22.53 -16.23 2.10
CA PRO A 126 23.45 -16.46 0.99
C PRO A 126 24.75 -15.67 1.22
N ASN A 127 25.90 -16.36 1.17
CA ASN A 127 27.22 -15.77 1.38
C ASN A 127 27.47 -15.11 2.75
N GLY A 128 26.58 -15.31 3.73
CA GLY A 128 26.72 -14.79 5.09
C GLY A 128 26.46 -13.28 5.24
N GLU A 129 25.95 -12.60 4.21
CA GLU A 129 25.56 -11.19 4.28
C GLU A 129 24.05 -11.04 4.53
N PRO A 130 23.62 -10.32 5.59
CA PRO A 130 22.20 -10.15 5.89
C PRO A 130 21.43 -9.50 4.72
N ILE A 131 20.31 -10.12 4.32
CA ILE A 131 19.41 -9.57 3.32
C ILE A 131 18.44 -8.59 4.00
N LEU A 132 18.27 -7.41 3.42
CA LEU A 132 17.25 -6.44 3.83
C LEU A 132 15.96 -6.70 3.06
N LEU A 133 14.85 -6.83 3.77
CA LEU A 133 13.51 -6.84 3.16
C LEU A 133 13.05 -5.40 2.92
N THR A 134 12.31 -5.20 1.84
CA THR A 134 11.74 -3.89 1.46
C THR A 134 10.23 -3.93 1.66
N PRO A 135 9.70 -3.37 2.75
CA PRO A 135 8.26 -3.30 2.96
C PRO A 135 7.60 -2.29 2.01
N LEU A 136 6.33 -2.55 1.67
CA LEU A 136 5.43 -1.49 1.23
C LEU A 136 4.95 -0.74 2.46
N GLU A 137 5.43 0.50 2.62
CA GLU A 137 5.02 1.38 3.70
C GLU A 137 3.73 2.10 3.29
N ILE A 138 2.69 2.04 4.13
CA ILE A 138 1.43 2.77 3.93
C ILE A 138 1.15 3.58 5.19
N SER A 139 1.14 4.91 5.07
CA SER A 139 0.82 5.82 6.17
C SER A 139 -0.53 6.48 5.91
N PHE A 140 -1.44 6.44 6.88
CA PHE A 140 -2.78 7.03 6.77
C PHE A 140 -3.02 8.03 7.90
N TYR A 141 -3.53 9.21 7.56
CA TYR A 141 -3.79 10.32 8.46
C TYR A 141 -5.26 10.73 8.32
N PRO A 142 -6.17 10.12 9.10
CA PRO A 142 -7.62 10.27 8.87
C PRO A 142 -8.13 11.69 9.16
N GLU A 143 -7.41 12.48 9.96
CA GLU A 143 -7.76 13.88 10.24
C GLU A 143 -7.15 14.87 9.23
N GLU A 144 -6.34 14.41 8.27
CA GLU A 144 -5.72 15.27 7.26
C GLU A 144 -6.40 15.09 5.92
N ARG A 145 -6.58 16.20 5.20
CA ARG A 145 -7.15 16.23 3.85
C ARG A 145 -6.25 15.45 2.91
N GLY A 146 -6.80 14.47 2.18
CA GLY A 146 -6.08 13.81 1.10
C GLY A 146 -6.09 14.63 -0.20
N PRO A 147 -5.36 14.19 -1.24
CA PRO A 147 -5.41 14.81 -2.56
C PRO A 147 -6.85 14.89 -3.10
N TYR A 148 -7.20 16.04 -3.68
CA TYR A 148 -8.51 16.39 -4.23
C TYR A 148 -9.67 16.22 -3.25
N ASN A 149 -9.46 16.53 -1.97
CA ASN A 149 -10.54 16.64 -1.01
C ASN A 149 -10.84 18.13 -0.78
N PHE A 150 -12.04 18.60 -1.13
CA PHE A 150 -12.44 20.01 -0.97
C PHE A 150 -13.52 20.20 0.11
N ASP A 151 -13.47 19.39 1.16
CA ASP A 151 -14.40 19.45 2.30
C ASP A 151 -14.30 20.80 3.05
N THR A 152 -15.44 21.32 3.50
CA THR A 152 -15.53 22.64 4.17
C THR A 152 -16.46 22.57 5.37
N TYR A 153 -17.72 22.95 5.18
CA TYR A 153 -18.77 22.84 6.19
C TYR A 153 -19.39 21.45 6.18
N PRO A 154 -20.02 21.01 7.29
CA PRO A 154 -20.77 19.77 7.33
C PRO A 154 -21.78 19.66 6.18
N SER A 155 -21.85 18.48 5.58
CA SER A 155 -22.69 18.15 4.44
C SER A 155 -23.43 16.82 4.67
N ASN A 156 -24.11 16.30 3.65
CA ASN A 156 -24.69 14.96 3.74
C ASN A 156 -23.64 13.84 3.69
N TYR A 157 -22.39 14.16 3.33
CA TYR A 157 -21.31 13.19 3.11
C TYR A 157 -20.20 13.27 4.16
N SER A 158 -19.96 14.46 4.71
CA SER A 158 -18.86 14.74 5.65
C SER A 158 -19.27 15.64 6.80
N GLU A 159 -18.52 15.56 7.89
CA GLU A 159 -18.64 16.47 9.05
C GLU A 159 -17.83 17.77 8.88
N GLY A 160 -17.20 18.00 7.72
CA GLY A 160 -16.41 19.20 7.44
C GLY A 160 -15.02 19.20 8.06
N ILE A 161 -14.43 20.39 8.13
CA ILE A 161 -13.12 20.66 8.76
C ILE A 161 -13.23 21.63 9.94
N ASN A 162 -12.23 21.61 10.82
CA ASN A 162 -12.12 22.53 11.94
C ASN A 162 -11.20 23.74 11.65
N GLU A 163 -11.07 24.65 12.62
CA GLU A 163 -10.25 25.87 12.51
C GLU A 163 -8.74 25.63 12.33
N TYR A 164 -8.29 24.40 12.57
CA TYR A 164 -6.92 23.94 12.37
C TYR A 164 -6.72 23.18 11.05
N GLY A 165 -7.73 23.15 10.18
CA GLY A 165 -7.68 22.46 8.89
C GLY A 165 -7.73 20.93 9.01
N LYS A 166 -8.11 20.40 10.18
CA LYS A 166 -8.29 18.96 10.39
C LYS A 166 -9.71 18.54 10.04
N LEU A 167 -9.84 17.40 9.38
CA LEU A 167 -11.13 16.76 9.07
C LEU A 167 -11.79 16.31 10.37
N PHE A 168 -13.07 16.65 10.55
CA PHE A 168 -13.88 16.08 11.63
C PHE A 168 -14.20 14.61 11.38
N ASN A 169 -14.45 13.89 12.48
CA ASN A 169 -14.84 12.47 12.47
C ASN A 169 -13.86 11.58 11.69
N PRO A 170 -12.62 11.39 12.18
CA PRO A 170 -11.59 10.63 11.47
C PRO A 170 -12.05 9.22 11.06
N GLU A 171 -12.90 8.58 11.86
CA GLU A 171 -13.41 7.24 11.58
C GLU A 171 -14.34 7.16 10.35
N SER A 172 -14.94 8.28 9.91
CA SER A 172 -15.70 8.32 8.65
C SER A 172 -14.84 8.54 7.42
N ARG A 173 -13.54 8.82 7.60
CA ARG A 173 -12.61 9.11 6.50
C ARG A 173 -11.96 7.84 5.99
N TRP A 174 -11.51 7.88 4.74
CA TRP A 174 -10.83 6.77 4.09
C TRP A 174 -9.64 7.24 3.26
N GLY A 175 -8.66 6.36 3.06
CA GLY A 175 -7.54 6.58 2.15
C GLY A 175 -7.22 5.30 1.43
N GLY A 176 -6.94 5.34 0.13
CA GLY A 176 -6.75 4.12 -0.65
C GLY A 176 -5.77 4.26 -1.80
N ILE A 177 -5.12 3.13 -2.11
CA ILE A 177 -4.22 2.95 -3.23
C ILE A 177 -4.67 1.76 -4.07
N MET A 178 -4.48 1.83 -5.38
CA MET A 178 -4.81 0.75 -6.29
C MET A 178 -3.67 0.47 -7.25
N ARG A 179 -3.60 -0.77 -7.71
CA ARG A 179 -2.57 -1.26 -8.62
C ARG A 179 -3.19 -2.23 -9.61
N LYS A 180 -2.74 -2.15 -10.86
CA LYS A 180 -2.98 -3.17 -11.88
C LYS A 180 -2.18 -4.44 -11.57
N LEU A 181 -2.81 -5.59 -11.74
CA LEU A 181 -2.18 -6.90 -11.69
C LEU A 181 -1.77 -7.31 -13.11
N ASP A 182 -0.53 -7.74 -13.25
CA ASP A 182 -0.03 -8.26 -14.52
C ASP A 182 -0.66 -9.63 -14.78
N SER A 183 -1.02 -9.89 -16.04
CA SER A 183 -1.51 -11.22 -16.44
C SER A 183 -0.37 -12.23 -16.31
N LEU A 184 -0.56 -13.25 -15.48
CA LEU A 184 0.39 -14.34 -15.29
C LEU A 184 -0.20 -15.67 -15.76
N ASP A 185 0.67 -16.65 -15.97
CA ASP A 185 0.31 -17.99 -16.43
C ASP A 185 -0.24 -18.90 -15.30
N PHE A 186 -0.65 -18.31 -14.17
CA PHE A 186 -1.23 -19.02 -13.02
C PHE A 186 -2.37 -18.22 -12.39
N GLN A 187 -3.23 -18.94 -11.65
CA GLN A 187 -4.39 -18.39 -10.97
C GLN A 187 -4.04 -18.03 -9.53
N PHE A 188 -4.41 -16.82 -9.09
CA PHE A 188 -4.25 -16.41 -7.71
C PHE A 188 -5.34 -17.05 -6.83
N ASN A 189 -4.93 -17.70 -5.74
CA ASN A 189 -5.83 -18.25 -4.72
C ASN A 189 -5.62 -17.62 -3.34
N TYR A 190 -4.45 -17.04 -3.07
CA TYR A 190 -4.12 -16.42 -1.78
C TYR A 190 -3.49 -15.04 -1.97
N PHE A 191 -3.76 -14.14 -1.03
CA PHE A 191 -3.00 -12.92 -0.79
C PHE A 191 -2.37 -13.00 0.60
N ASP A 192 -1.05 -12.97 0.67
CA ASP A 192 -0.28 -13.14 1.90
C ASP A 192 0.60 -11.90 2.13
N PHE A 193 0.82 -11.55 3.39
CA PHE A 193 1.79 -10.54 3.81
C PHE A 193 2.11 -10.66 5.30
N TRP A 194 3.31 -10.22 5.68
CA TRP A 194 3.64 -9.95 7.08
C TRP A 194 3.39 -8.48 7.38
N LEU A 195 2.77 -8.20 8.53
CA LEU A 195 2.57 -6.85 9.03
C LEU A 195 3.42 -6.64 10.28
N LEU A 196 4.28 -5.62 10.25
CA LEU A 196 4.96 -5.17 11.47
C LEU A 196 3.96 -4.54 12.43
N ASP A 197 4.08 -4.81 13.73
CA ASP A 197 3.13 -4.36 14.76
C ASP A 197 2.79 -2.86 14.68
N PRO A 198 1.60 -2.49 14.18
CA PRO A 198 1.23 -1.09 13.98
C PRO A 198 0.86 -0.41 15.29
N LEU A 199 0.60 -1.18 16.36
CA LEU A 199 0.17 -0.69 17.68
C LEU A 199 1.35 -0.46 18.63
N ARG A 200 2.60 -0.58 18.13
CA ARG A 200 3.82 -0.59 18.96
C ARG A 200 3.97 0.65 19.85
N TYR A 201 3.53 1.81 19.35
CA TYR A 201 3.67 3.10 20.03
C TYR A 201 2.38 3.62 20.66
N ASP A 202 1.22 3.14 20.19
CA ASP A 202 -0.11 3.56 20.66
C ASP A 202 -1.07 2.39 20.44
N ASP A 203 -1.53 1.79 21.54
CA ASP A 203 -2.44 0.64 21.54
C ASP A 203 -3.92 1.04 21.47
N GLU A 204 -4.22 2.34 21.48
CA GLU A 204 -5.57 2.86 21.26
C GLU A 204 -5.87 3.11 19.77
N ILE A 205 -4.90 2.89 18.88
CA ILE A 205 -5.15 2.89 17.43
C ILE A 205 -6.13 1.75 17.13
N SER A 206 -7.23 2.11 16.47
CA SER A 206 -8.27 1.19 16.01
C SER A 206 -8.69 1.60 14.62
N GLY A 207 -8.84 0.64 13.71
CA GLY A 207 -9.34 0.88 12.36
C GLY A 207 -9.49 -0.38 11.53
N GLU A 208 -9.78 -0.22 10.25
CA GLU A 208 -10.04 -1.33 9.33
C GLU A 208 -9.18 -1.17 8.07
N LEU A 209 -8.38 -2.21 7.78
CA LEU A 209 -7.64 -2.38 6.54
C LEU A 209 -8.50 -3.22 5.59
N TYR A 210 -8.70 -2.72 4.38
CA TYR A 210 -9.45 -3.41 3.35
C TYR A 210 -8.58 -3.77 2.16
N ILE A 211 -8.76 -4.99 1.69
CA ILE A 211 -8.19 -5.49 0.44
C ILE A 211 -9.33 -5.74 -0.53
N ASN A 212 -9.18 -5.24 -1.74
CA ASN A 212 -10.14 -5.40 -2.82
C ASN A 212 -9.43 -6.06 -3.99
N ILE A 213 -10.01 -7.12 -4.56
CA ILE A 213 -9.41 -7.87 -5.67
C ILE A 213 -10.46 -8.06 -6.78
N GLY A 214 -10.17 -7.58 -7.98
CA GLY A 214 -11.08 -7.68 -9.11
C GLY A 214 -10.87 -6.58 -10.15
N GLN A 215 -11.94 -5.85 -10.46
CA GLN A 215 -11.97 -4.72 -11.37
C GLN A 215 -12.58 -3.52 -10.65
N PHE A 216 -11.88 -2.38 -10.64
CA PHE A 216 -12.34 -1.14 -9.99
C PHE A 216 -12.55 -0.05 -11.04
N SER A 217 -13.24 1.02 -10.64
CA SER A 217 -13.19 2.26 -11.40
C SER A 217 -11.76 2.80 -11.46
N GLU A 218 -11.31 3.15 -12.65
CA GLU A 218 -10.08 3.88 -12.97
C GLU A 218 -10.28 5.40 -12.80
N ASP A 219 -11.53 5.86 -12.76
CA ASP A 219 -11.93 7.25 -12.52
C ASP A 219 -11.70 7.63 -11.05
N ILE A 220 -10.57 8.30 -10.78
CA ILE A 220 -10.14 8.73 -9.43
C ILE A 220 -10.85 10.04 -9.07
N LEU A 221 -10.94 10.95 -10.04
CA LEU A 221 -11.65 12.22 -10.00
C LEU A 221 -12.99 12.09 -10.71
N GLN A 222 -13.97 11.55 -9.99
CA GLN A 222 -15.24 11.08 -10.53
C GLN A 222 -15.98 12.11 -11.39
N ASP A 223 -15.75 12.06 -12.70
CA ASP A 223 -16.39 12.87 -13.74
C ASP A 223 -16.65 12.10 -15.05
N GLY A 224 -16.32 10.80 -15.07
CA GLY A 224 -16.53 9.91 -16.20
C GLY A 224 -15.63 10.20 -17.41
N LYS A 225 -14.63 11.09 -17.28
CA LYS A 225 -13.66 11.40 -18.32
C LYS A 225 -12.38 10.65 -18.05
N LYS A 226 -11.67 10.31 -19.13
CA LYS A 226 -10.34 9.73 -19.03
C LYS A 226 -9.35 10.88 -18.93
N PHE A 227 -8.49 10.87 -17.91
CA PHE A 227 -7.44 11.87 -17.77
C PHE A 227 -6.02 11.29 -17.93
N SER A 228 -5.17 12.07 -18.59
CA SER A 228 -3.71 11.94 -18.54
C SER A 228 -3.07 13.30 -18.77
N GLU A 229 -2.08 13.63 -17.96
CA GLU A 229 -1.36 14.91 -18.05
C GLU A 229 -0.78 15.17 -19.45
N GLN A 230 -0.28 14.13 -20.11
CA GLN A 230 0.30 14.21 -21.46
C GLN A 230 -0.70 14.65 -22.55
N GLU A 231 -1.99 14.49 -22.28
CA GLU A 231 -3.06 14.78 -23.25
C GLU A 231 -3.56 16.24 -23.11
N ILE A 232 -3.14 16.97 -22.07
CA ILE A 232 -3.52 18.38 -21.86
C ILE A 232 -2.80 19.29 -22.85
N ASN A 233 -3.58 20.10 -23.56
CA ASN A 233 -3.05 21.15 -24.42
C ASN A 233 -3.22 22.53 -23.77
N LEU A 234 -2.15 23.08 -23.19
CA LEU A 234 -2.16 24.41 -22.58
C LEU A 234 -2.28 25.57 -23.59
N GLN A 235 -1.98 25.32 -24.86
CA GLN A 235 -1.96 26.36 -25.89
C GLN A 235 -3.30 26.55 -26.60
N SER A 236 -4.24 25.60 -26.43
CA SER A 236 -5.54 25.62 -27.11
C SER A 236 -6.67 25.23 -26.17
N LEU A 237 -7.38 26.23 -25.64
CA LEU A 237 -8.59 26.04 -24.84
C LEU A 237 -9.70 25.29 -25.60
N GLU A 238 -9.71 25.30 -26.94
CA GLU A 238 -10.70 24.56 -27.73
C GLU A 238 -10.53 23.03 -27.61
N ASN A 239 -9.36 22.56 -27.16
CA ASN A 239 -9.04 21.14 -27.04
C ASN A 239 -9.19 20.59 -25.62
N ASN A 240 -9.66 21.40 -24.66
CA ASN A 240 -9.90 20.98 -23.28
C ASN A 240 -11.37 21.22 -22.88
N ASP A 241 -11.90 20.38 -22.01
CA ASP A 241 -13.17 20.54 -21.30
C ASP A 241 -12.91 20.98 -19.85
N THR A 242 -13.97 21.30 -19.13
CA THR A 242 -13.90 21.61 -17.69
C THR A 242 -14.90 20.74 -16.92
N THR A 243 -14.45 20.09 -15.86
CA THR A 243 -15.28 19.27 -14.96
C THR A 243 -15.39 19.94 -13.59
N CYS A 244 -16.00 19.28 -12.60
CA CYS A 244 -15.97 19.83 -11.24
C CYS A 244 -14.57 19.77 -10.60
N TRP A 245 -13.67 18.97 -11.16
CA TRP A 245 -12.33 18.75 -10.65
C TRP A 245 -11.30 19.68 -11.28
N GLY A 246 -11.44 20.02 -12.55
CA GLY A 246 -10.48 20.89 -13.21
C GLY A 246 -10.59 20.83 -14.72
N ILE A 247 -9.46 20.73 -15.40
CA ILE A 247 -9.34 20.74 -16.85
C ILE A 247 -9.01 19.34 -17.35
N VAL A 248 -9.81 18.83 -18.29
CA VAL A 248 -9.60 17.53 -18.91
C VAL A 248 -9.50 17.68 -20.43
N PRO A 249 -8.75 16.83 -21.16
CA PRO A 249 -8.65 16.94 -22.62
C PRO A 249 -9.93 16.50 -23.34
N ASN A 250 -10.30 17.18 -24.44
CA ASN A 250 -11.48 16.85 -25.28
C ASN A 250 -11.23 15.67 -26.23
N GLU A 251 -9.99 15.49 -26.71
CA GLU A 251 -9.61 14.42 -27.65
C GLU A 251 -8.31 13.74 -27.18
N ILE A 252 -8.28 12.41 -27.23
CA ILE A 252 -7.08 11.60 -27.00
C ILE A 252 -6.15 11.81 -28.20
N LEU A 253 -5.21 12.73 -28.10
CA LEU A 253 -4.19 12.93 -29.12
C LEU A 253 -3.12 11.85 -28.94
N GLY A 254 -3.25 10.79 -29.74
CA GLY A 254 -2.44 9.56 -29.63
C GLY A 254 -0.96 9.68 -30.00
N ASN A 255 -0.30 10.82 -29.73
CA ASN A 255 1.15 10.98 -29.60
C ASN A 255 1.46 12.47 -29.32
N PHE A 256 1.47 12.89 -28.06
CA PHE A 256 2.30 14.03 -27.66
C PHE A 256 3.60 13.51 -27.07
N SER A 257 4.72 13.87 -27.70
CA SER A 257 6.03 13.68 -27.12
C SER A 257 6.26 14.77 -26.08
N PHE A 258 6.78 14.38 -24.92
CA PHE A 258 7.32 15.27 -23.90
C PHE A 258 8.38 16.20 -24.52
N GLU A 259 7.98 17.38 -24.97
CA GLU A 259 8.93 18.42 -25.37
C GLU A 259 9.39 19.24 -24.15
N ASN A 260 8.61 19.28 -23.04
CA ASN A 260 8.99 19.90 -21.75
C ASN A 260 8.30 19.22 -20.54
N GLU A 261 9.00 18.34 -19.81
CA GLU A 261 8.49 17.62 -18.62
C GLU A 261 8.00 18.53 -17.48
N LEU A 262 8.58 19.73 -17.33
CA LEU A 262 8.21 20.66 -16.26
C LEU A 262 6.97 21.51 -16.55
N GLU A 263 6.49 21.54 -17.80
CA GLU A 263 5.39 22.41 -18.20
C GLU A 263 4.03 21.70 -18.19
N GLN A 264 3.98 20.41 -17.84
CA GLN A 264 2.77 19.58 -17.96
C GLN A 264 2.52 18.63 -16.76
N ASP A 265 3.24 18.81 -15.65
CA ASP A 265 3.13 18.01 -14.43
C ASP A 265 2.21 18.75 -13.44
N PHE A 266 0.90 18.48 -13.53
CA PHE A 266 -0.20 19.23 -12.92
C PHE A 266 -1.08 18.35 -12.02
N GLY A 267 -0.69 17.10 -11.78
CA GLY A 267 -1.58 16.14 -11.16
C GLY A 267 -2.81 15.79 -12.01
N LEU A 268 -3.82 15.19 -11.37
CA LEU A 268 -5.00 14.63 -12.03
C LEU A 268 -6.08 15.66 -12.39
N ASP A 269 -6.01 16.87 -11.85
CA ASP A 269 -7.00 17.91 -12.14
C ASP A 269 -6.59 18.81 -13.32
N GLY A 270 -5.35 18.68 -13.80
CA GLY A 270 -4.83 19.44 -14.93
C GLY A 270 -4.63 20.92 -14.66
N LEU A 271 -4.52 21.32 -13.39
CA LEU A 271 -4.23 22.67 -12.94
C LEU A 271 -2.92 22.67 -12.16
N ASN A 272 -2.21 23.79 -12.17
CA ASN A 272 -1.21 24.03 -11.12
C ASN A 272 -1.85 24.82 -9.98
N ASP A 273 -1.16 24.95 -8.85
CA ASP A 273 -1.50 25.82 -7.73
C ASP A 273 -2.13 27.19 -8.11
N ILE A 274 -1.61 27.86 -9.15
CA ILE A 274 -2.13 29.15 -9.61
C ILE A 274 -3.50 28.98 -10.25
N GLY A 275 -3.65 27.98 -11.13
CA GLY A 275 -4.91 27.61 -11.76
C GLY A 275 -5.94 27.15 -10.73
N GLU A 276 -5.54 26.30 -9.79
CA GLU A 276 -6.38 25.80 -8.70
C GLU A 276 -6.94 26.94 -7.85
N ARG A 277 -6.11 27.91 -7.45
CA ARG A 277 -6.60 29.07 -6.69
C ARG A 277 -7.69 29.85 -7.40
N ALA A 278 -7.60 29.94 -8.73
CA ALA A 278 -8.61 30.60 -9.54
C ALA A 278 -9.86 29.72 -9.69
N PHE A 279 -9.67 28.42 -9.89
CA PHE A 279 -10.73 27.44 -10.12
C PHE A 279 -11.57 27.18 -8.87
N PHE A 280 -10.90 26.99 -7.73
CA PHE A 280 -11.48 26.68 -6.43
C PHE A 280 -11.64 27.92 -5.53
N ALA A 281 -11.84 29.12 -6.13
CA ALA A 281 -11.98 30.36 -5.38
C ALA A 281 -13.12 30.33 -4.35
N ASP A 282 -14.25 29.69 -4.66
CA ASP A 282 -15.37 29.53 -3.74
C ASP A 282 -15.03 28.62 -2.55
N TYR A 283 -14.26 27.54 -2.79
CA TYR A 283 -13.72 26.70 -1.73
C TYR A 283 -12.78 27.50 -0.83
N LEU A 284 -11.82 28.24 -1.40
CA LEU A 284 -10.88 29.06 -0.62
C LEU A 284 -11.59 30.15 0.20
N ASN A 285 -12.65 30.77 -0.34
CA ASN A 285 -13.48 31.71 0.41
C ASN A 285 -14.13 31.05 1.63
N ASN A 286 -14.59 29.79 1.51
CA ASN A 286 -15.13 29.05 2.65
C ASN A 286 -14.03 28.72 3.67
N ILE A 287 -12.87 28.23 3.22
CA ILE A 287 -11.72 27.93 4.08
C ILE A 287 -11.29 29.17 4.87
N GLN A 288 -11.25 30.35 4.24
CA GLN A 288 -10.88 31.61 4.92
C GLN A 288 -11.83 31.95 6.08
N ASN A 289 -13.10 31.54 6.00
CA ASN A 289 -14.07 31.78 7.06
C ASN A 289 -14.03 30.71 8.17
N ILE A 290 -13.38 29.57 7.94
CA ILE A 290 -13.31 28.44 8.88
C ILE A 290 -11.95 28.40 9.59
N CYS A 291 -10.86 28.45 8.82
CA CYS A 291 -9.51 28.22 9.29
C CYS A 291 -8.81 29.48 9.78
N ASN A 292 -7.84 29.31 10.68
CA ASN A 292 -6.92 30.39 11.04
C ASN A 292 -6.01 30.79 9.87
N ASP A 293 -5.40 31.97 9.95
CA ASP A 293 -4.59 32.55 8.85
C ASP A 293 -3.45 31.63 8.40
N GLU A 294 -2.74 30.98 9.32
CA GLU A 294 -1.61 30.10 9.00
C GLU A 294 -2.07 28.88 8.20
N VAL A 295 -3.13 28.22 8.66
CA VAL A 295 -3.74 27.06 7.99
C VAL A 295 -4.35 27.46 6.65
N TYR A 296 -5.01 28.62 6.58
CA TYR A 296 -5.52 29.14 5.31
C TYR A 296 -4.40 29.34 4.31
N GLN A 297 -3.24 29.89 4.70
CA GLN A 297 -2.10 30.05 3.78
C GLN A 297 -1.57 28.70 3.28
N THR A 298 -1.52 27.67 4.13
CA THR A 298 -1.15 26.32 3.69
C THR A 298 -2.11 25.79 2.62
N ILE A 299 -3.42 25.89 2.84
CA ILE A 299 -4.44 25.43 1.88
C ILE A 299 -4.51 26.33 0.63
N TYR A 300 -4.21 27.62 0.77
CA TYR A 300 -4.17 28.56 -0.36
C TYR A 300 -2.97 28.30 -1.29
N ASN A 301 -1.86 27.84 -0.73
CA ASN A 301 -0.69 27.51 -1.52
C ASN A 301 -0.95 26.26 -2.37
N ASP A 302 -1.56 25.22 -1.78
CA ASP A 302 -1.86 23.91 -2.39
C ASP A 302 -3.36 23.55 -2.19
N PRO A 303 -4.29 24.13 -2.98
CA PRO A 303 -5.72 23.87 -2.86
C PRO A 303 -6.13 22.42 -3.09
N ALA A 304 -5.60 21.70 -4.07
CA ALA A 304 -5.93 20.29 -4.32
C ALA A 304 -5.21 19.32 -3.37
N ASN A 305 -4.15 19.75 -2.67
CA ASN A 305 -3.39 18.94 -1.73
C ASN A 305 -2.65 17.76 -2.38
N ASP A 306 -2.20 17.94 -3.62
CA ASP A 306 -1.56 16.94 -4.46
C ASP A 306 -0.12 17.31 -4.87
N ASP A 307 0.45 18.37 -4.28
CA ASP A 307 1.87 18.74 -4.40
C ASP A 307 2.82 17.61 -3.96
N TYR A 308 3.74 17.24 -4.83
CA TYR A 308 4.82 16.30 -4.57
C TYR A 308 5.99 16.95 -3.83
N HIS A 309 6.62 16.19 -2.94
CA HIS A 309 7.92 16.58 -2.39
C HIS A 309 8.89 15.40 -2.28
N CYS A 310 10.12 15.61 -2.75
CA CYS A 310 11.18 14.62 -2.62
C CYS A 310 11.61 14.47 -1.16
N TYR A 311 11.73 13.23 -0.68
CA TYR A 311 12.17 12.92 0.69
C TYR A 311 13.61 13.40 1.01
N ARG A 312 14.38 13.77 -0.02
CA ARG A 312 15.76 14.30 0.07
C ARG A 312 15.87 15.81 -0.14
N GLY A 313 14.76 16.55 -0.20
CA GLY A 313 14.79 18.01 -0.36
C GLY A 313 15.67 18.68 0.70
N GLU A 314 16.53 19.62 0.28
CA GLU A 314 17.47 20.29 1.20
C GLU A 314 16.75 21.21 2.21
N ASP A 315 15.54 21.67 1.86
CA ASP A 315 14.65 22.42 2.74
C ASP A 315 14.20 21.56 3.95
N TYR A 316 14.02 20.25 3.76
CA TYR A 316 13.69 19.33 4.84
C TYR A 316 14.82 19.20 5.87
N ASP A 317 16.07 19.35 5.47
CA ASP A 317 17.23 19.20 6.35
C ASP A 317 17.32 20.26 7.45
N ASN A 318 16.67 21.41 7.23
CA ASN A 318 16.69 22.56 8.13
C ASN A 318 15.50 22.61 9.11
N SER A 319 14.63 21.61 9.09
CA SER A 319 13.44 21.53 9.95
C SER A 319 13.50 20.32 10.88
N TYR A 320 12.99 20.52 12.11
CA TYR A 320 12.85 19.45 13.10
C TYR A 320 11.79 18.42 12.68
N LEU A 321 10.73 18.84 11.99
CA LEU A 321 9.65 17.95 11.53
C LEU A 321 10.19 16.80 10.67
N TYR A 322 11.08 17.14 9.74
CA TYR A 322 11.69 16.19 8.80
C TYR A 322 12.96 15.53 9.35
N THR A 323 13.13 15.52 10.68
CA THR A 323 13.99 14.53 11.33
C THR A 323 13.34 13.14 11.35
N SER A 324 12.01 13.08 11.14
CA SER A 324 11.27 11.84 10.91
C SER A 324 11.32 11.45 9.43
N ILE A 325 11.69 10.19 9.16
CA ILE A 325 11.68 9.60 7.81
C ILE A 325 10.23 9.45 7.32
N VAL A 326 9.28 9.11 8.20
CA VAL A 326 7.86 9.04 7.84
C VAL A 326 7.37 10.39 7.29
N GLU A 327 7.70 11.49 7.97
CA GLU A 327 7.32 12.84 7.52
C GLU A 327 8.00 13.23 6.20
N ARG A 328 9.26 12.82 5.99
CA ARG A 328 9.96 13.05 4.71
C ARG A 328 9.27 12.38 3.53
N TYR A 329 8.69 11.20 3.73
CA TYR A 329 7.99 10.47 2.68
C TYR A 329 6.50 10.83 2.55
N LYS A 330 5.95 11.65 3.46
CA LYS A 330 4.51 11.95 3.51
C LYS A 330 3.95 12.43 2.18
N ARG A 331 4.62 13.38 1.51
CA ARG A 331 4.25 13.93 0.20
C ARG A 331 4.93 13.24 -0.99
N PHE A 332 5.62 12.12 -0.78
CA PHE A 332 6.37 11.47 -1.85
C PHE A 332 5.46 10.83 -2.90
N SER A 333 4.24 10.43 -2.52
CA SER A 333 3.31 9.74 -3.42
C SER A 333 2.37 10.65 -4.19
N ASN A 334 2.45 11.96 -3.93
CA ASN A 334 1.64 13.02 -4.54
C ASN A 334 2.01 13.24 -6.02
N LEU A 335 1.18 14.01 -6.72
CA LEU A 335 1.08 13.99 -8.18
C LEU A 335 1.71 15.23 -8.82
N GLU A 336 1.25 16.45 -8.49
CA GLU A 336 1.81 17.69 -9.06
C GLU A 336 3.30 17.83 -8.74
N GLY A 337 4.14 17.89 -9.78
CA GLY A 337 5.59 18.08 -9.69
C GLY A 337 6.40 16.79 -9.49
N ASN A 338 5.79 15.61 -9.62
CA ASN A 338 6.42 14.32 -9.33
C ASN A 338 7.29 13.77 -10.48
N THR A 339 7.27 14.39 -11.66
CA THR A 339 7.99 13.96 -12.87
C THR A 339 9.31 14.71 -13.08
N ASN A 340 9.66 15.64 -12.18
CA ASN A 340 10.82 16.51 -12.34
C ASN A 340 12.15 15.76 -12.59
N THR A 341 12.75 15.99 -13.77
CA THR A 341 14.01 15.36 -14.18
C THR A 341 15.26 16.20 -13.93
N GLU A 342 15.12 17.35 -13.28
CA GLU A 342 16.26 18.15 -12.85
C GLU A 342 17.05 17.43 -11.75
N VAL A 343 18.38 17.53 -11.86
CA VAL A 343 19.28 17.06 -10.82
C VAL A 343 19.43 18.16 -9.79
N VAL A 344 18.89 17.92 -8.59
CA VAL A 344 18.94 18.82 -7.44
C VAL A 344 19.91 18.28 -6.39
N GLY A 345 20.12 19.06 -5.31
CA GLY A 345 20.92 18.60 -4.18
C GLY A 345 22.38 18.29 -4.54
N ILE A 346 22.98 19.08 -5.44
CA ILE A 346 24.34 18.87 -5.95
C ILE A 346 25.35 18.81 -4.78
N SER A 347 25.11 19.60 -3.74
CA SER A 347 25.92 19.63 -2.53
C SER A 347 25.89 18.30 -1.74
N SER A 348 24.85 17.50 -1.94
CA SER A 348 24.52 16.24 -1.27
C SER A 348 24.58 15.04 -2.22
N GLY A 349 25.45 15.11 -3.23
CA GLY A 349 25.73 14.01 -4.17
C GLY A 349 24.89 14.01 -5.45
N GLY A 350 23.94 14.94 -5.60
CA GLY A 350 23.10 15.07 -6.80
C GLY A 350 22.07 13.95 -6.93
N PHE A 351 20.82 14.29 -7.17
CA PHE A 351 19.76 13.31 -7.42
C PHE A 351 18.62 13.90 -8.26
N TYR A 352 17.89 13.03 -8.96
CA TYR A 352 16.65 13.42 -9.63
C TYR A 352 15.58 13.70 -8.59
N ALA A 353 14.99 14.89 -8.64
CA ALA A 353 13.97 15.29 -7.67
C ALA A 353 12.67 14.51 -7.83
N GLY A 354 12.27 14.19 -9.07
CA GLY A 354 11.03 13.49 -9.39
C GLY A 354 11.01 12.04 -8.92
N ARG A 355 9.81 11.57 -8.59
CA ARG A 355 9.50 10.17 -8.26
C ARG A 355 9.41 9.29 -9.50
N THR A 356 8.90 9.83 -10.60
CA THR A 356 8.67 9.09 -11.85
C THR A 356 9.12 9.92 -13.05
N LYS A 357 9.12 9.31 -14.23
CA LYS A 357 9.26 9.99 -15.53
C LYS A 357 8.04 9.77 -16.42
N GLN A 358 7.03 9.13 -15.86
CA GLN A 358 5.78 8.83 -16.54
C GLN A 358 4.75 9.85 -16.08
N PRO A 359 3.94 10.40 -17.00
CA PRO A 359 2.87 11.31 -16.66
C PRO A 359 1.82 10.58 -15.82
N ASP A 360 1.18 11.32 -14.93
CA ASP A 360 0.04 10.83 -14.20
C ASP A 360 -1.16 10.65 -15.11
N SER A 361 -1.89 9.58 -14.81
CA SER A 361 -3.06 9.16 -15.55
C SER A 361 -3.90 8.23 -14.72
N GLU A 362 -5.20 8.46 -14.79
CA GLU A 362 -6.25 7.61 -14.24
C GLU A 362 -6.34 6.26 -14.98
N ASN A 363 -5.87 6.21 -16.22
CA ASN A 363 -5.84 4.99 -17.03
C ASN A 363 -4.73 4.03 -16.56
N LEU A 364 -5.06 3.15 -15.60
CA LEU A 364 -4.13 2.16 -15.04
C LEU A 364 -3.54 1.20 -16.07
N ASN A 365 -4.28 0.91 -17.14
CA ASN A 365 -3.92 -0.14 -18.09
C ASN A 365 -3.41 0.37 -19.44
N TYR A 366 -3.42 1.69 -19.66
CA TYR A 366 -3.01 2.39 -20.89
C TYR A 366 -3.71 1.85 -22.15
N VAL A 367 -4.95 1.37 -22.03
CA VAL A 367 -5.80 0.99 -23.17
C VAL A 367 -6.87 2.05 -23.43
N ASP A 368 -7.50 2.02 -24.60
CA ASP A 368 -8.54 3.01 -24.95
C ASP A 368 -9.83 2.84 -24.14
N ASN A 369 -10.10 1.64 -23.63
CA ASN A 369 -11.28 1.35 -22.83
C ASN A 369 -11.05 1.77 -21.37
N PHE A 370 -11.44 3.00 -21.06
CA PHE A 370 -11.47 3.54 -19.70
C PHE A 370 -12.54 2.84 -18.85
N GLN A 371 -12.12 2.30 -17.71
CA GLN A 371 -12.97 1.42 -16.91
C GLN A 371 -13.60 2.17 -15.73
N THR A 372 -14.90 2.46 -15.77
CA THR A 372 -15.60 3.19 -14.68
C THR A 372 -16.45 2.31 -13.77
N SER A 373 -16.59 1.01 -14.07
CA SER A 373 -17.42 0.10 -13.27
C SER A 373 -16.64 -0.68 -12.23
N ASN A 374 -17.33 -0.99 -11.13
CA ASN A 374 -16.80 -1.73 -9.99
C ASN A 374 -17.32 -3.18 -10.01
N SER A 375 -16.41 -4.15 -9.95
CA SER A 375 -16.72 -5.58 -9.91
C SER A 375 -15.60 -6.36 -9.21
N TYR A 376 -15.72 -6.59 -7.89
CA TYR A 376 -14.64 -7.13 -7.07
C TYR A 376 -15.10 -7.85 -5.80
N PHE A 377 -14.18 -8.61 -5.22
CA PHE A 377 -14.28 -9.20 -3.89
C PHE A 377 -13.63 -8.28 -2.86
N GLU A 378 -14.27 -8.11 -1.72
CA GLU A 378 -13.79 -7.27 -0.62
C GLU A 378 -13.47 -8.11 0.62
N TYR A 379 -12.31 -7.85 1.20
CA TYR A 379 -11.78 -8.46 2.42
C TYR A 379 -11.50 -7.36 3.44
N ARG A 380 -11.96 -7.56 4.68
CA ARG A 380 -11.80 -6.65 5.81
C ARG A 380 -10.88 -7.29 6.84
N ILE A 381 -9.85 -6.56 7.23
CA ILE A 381 -8.94 -6.88 8.32
C ILE A 381 -9.11 -5.81 9.40
N ASP A 382 -9.54 -6.23 10.58
CA ASP A 382 -9.70 -5.35 11.73
C ASP A 382 -8.33 -5.14 12.41
N ILE A 383 -7.93 -3.89 12.66
CA ILE A 383 -6.64 -3.49 13.24
C ILE A 383 -6.90 -2.79 14.57
N ASP A 384 -6.83 -3.57 15.65
CA ASP A 384 -6.88 -3.11 17.03
C ASP A 384 -6.29 -4.18 17.96
N GLN A 385 -6.11 -3.85 19.23
CA GLN A 385 -5.49 -4.75 20.22
C GLN A 385 -6.23 -6.08 20.39
N GLN A 386 -7.57 -6.10 20.22
CA GLN A 386 -8.38 -7.31 20.32
C GLN A 386 -8.28 -8.11 19.02
N ALA A 387 -8.41 -7.46 17.86
CA ALA A 387 -8.46 -8.11 16.55
C ALA A 387 -7.13 -8.75 16.12
N LEU A 388 -5.99 -8.25 16.59
CA LEU A 388 -4.65 -8.81 16.31
C LEU A 388 -4.33 -10.04 17.19
N SER A 389 -5.20 -11.06 17.11
CA SER A 389 -5.08 -12.36 17.78
C SER A 389 -5.51 -13.47 16.84
N VAL A 390 -4.77 -14.59 16.81
CA VAL A 390 -5.04 -15.74 15.91
C VAL A 390 -6.40 -16.39 16.21
N GLU A 391 -6.95 -16.14 17.40
CA GLU A 391 -8.26 -16.67 17.80
C GLU A 391 -9.45 -15.93 17.14
N ASN A 392 -9.21 -14.77 16.56
CA ASN A 392 -10.25 -13.95 15.92
C ASN A 392 -10.17 -14.14 14.41
N GLU A 393 -11.26 -14.60 13.79
CA GLU A 393 -11.41 -14.87 12.35
C GLU A 393 -11.12 -13.63 11.47
N ASN A 394 -9.85 -13.23 11.38
CA ASN A 394 -9.34 -11.96 10.86
C ASN A 394 -8.19 -12.19 9.86
N TYR A 395 -8.19 -13.35 9.20
CA TYR A 395 -7.15 -13.80 8.25
C TYR A 395 -5.73 -13.90 8.83
N LEU A 396 -5.57 -13.76 10.14
CA LEU A 396 -4.29 -13.88 10.84
C LEU A 396 -3.96 -15.36 11.07
N VAL A 397 -2.84 -15.82 10.52
CA VAL A 397 -2.41 -17.22 10.62
C VAL A 397 -1.26 -17.43 11.59
N ASP A 398 -0.44 -16.43 11.84
CA ASP A 398 0.69 -16.52 12.78
C ASP A 398 1.06 -15.16 13.39
N ILE A 399 1.71 -15.22 14.57
CA ILE A 399 2.30 -14.07 15.26
C ILE A 399 3.71 -14.45 15.70
N TYR A 400 4.70 -13.76 15.15
CA TYR A 400 6.11 -13.99 15.46
C TYR A 400 6.71 -12.81 16.20
N GLU A 401 7.38 -13.06 17.34
CA GLU A 401 8.16 -12.03 18.04
C GLU A 401 9.67 -12.29 17.89
N CYS A 402 10.35 -11.42 17.16
CA CYS A 402 11.80 -11.43 17.05
C CYS A 402 12.40 -10.63 18.22
N VAL A 403 13.20 -11.29 19.05
CA VAL A 403 13.83 -10.70 20.24
C VAL A 403 15.33 -10.56 20.08
N GLY A 404 15.93 -9.58 20.78
CA GLY A 404 17.37 -9.38 20.74
C GLY A 404 17.86 -8.75 19.44
N ILE A 405 17.01 -7.94 18.79
CA ILE A 405 17.40 -7.15 17.62
C ILE A 405 18.31 -6.00 18.06
N ARG A 406 19.43 -5.80 17.38
CA ARG A 406 20.32 -4.67 17.65
C ARG A 406 19.91 -3.47 16.81
N LEU A 407 19.39 -2.44 17.45
CA LEU A 407 18.94 -1.20 16.81
C LEU A 407 20.12 -0.28 16.46
N ALA A 408 19.87 0.71 15.59
CA ALA A 408 20.90 1.65 15.11
C ALA A 408 21.47 2.53 16.24
N ASN A 409 20.68 2.82 17.27
CA ASN A 409 21.09 3.53 18.48
C ASN A 409 21.97 2.67 19.42
N GLY A 410 22.13 1.37 19.13
CA GLY A 410 22.92 0.42 19.90
C GLY A 410 22.16 -0.34 20.98
N GLU A 411 20.87 -0.04 21.18
CA GLU A 411 20.01 -0.76 22.11
C GLU A 411 19.57 -2.11 21.55
N MET A 412 19.16 -3.01 22.45
CA MET A 412 18.57 -4.28 22.10
C MET A 412 17.04 -4.16 22.21
N GLY A 413 16.32 -4.53 21.16
CA GLY A 413 14.85 -4.48 21.12
C GLY A 413 14.21 -5.85 20.88
N SER A 414 12.88 -5.84 20.82
CA SER A 414 12.07 -6.89 20.19
C SER A 414 11.05 -6.26 19.25
N VAL A 415 10.64 -7.01 18.23
CA VAL A 415 9.61 -6.62 17.25
C VAL A 415 8.65 -7.78 17.06
N LYS A 416 7.36 -7.47 16.91
CA LYS A 416 6.33 -8.45 16.60
C LYS A 416 5.85 -8.28 15.15
N PHE A 417 5.65 -9.39 14.47
CA PHE A 417 5.11 -9.50 13.12
C PHE A 417 3.85 -10.35 13.14
N TYR A 418 2.87 -9.96 12.32
CA TYR A 418 1.58 -10.62 12.16
C TYR A 418 1.49 -11.15 10.73
N HIS A 419 1.33 -12.46 10.55
CA HIS A 419 1.21 -13.06 9.22
C HIS A 419 -0.26 -13.16 8.82
N PHE A 420 -0.64 -12.40 7.80
CA PHE A 420 -1.98 -12.46 7.22
C PHE A 420 -1.96 -13.32 5.97
N ARG A 421 -2.98 -14.17 5.84
CA ARG A 421 -3.25 -14.99 4.67
C ARG A 421 -4.73 -14.92 4.35
N ILE A 422 -5.04 -14.35 3.19
CA ILE A 422 -6.40 -14.16 2.70
C ILE A 422 -6.65 -15.15 1.56
N PRO A 423 -7.45 -16.22 1.79
CA PRO A 423 -7.95 -17.04 0.70
C PRO A 423 -8.95 -16.24 -0.13
N ILE A 424 -8.76 -16.19 -1.45
CA ILE A 424 -9.55 -15.36 -2.36
C ILE A 424 -11.02 -15.85 -2.46
N GLU A 425 -11.30 -17.09 -2.09
CA GLU A 425 -12.67 -17.60 -2.00
C GLU A 425 -13.41 -17.11 -0.74
N ASN A 426 -12.69 -16.64 0.28
CA ASN A 426 -13.24 -16.28 1.61
C ASN A 426 -13.42 -14.76 1.76
N PHE A 427 -14.17 -14.15 0.84
CA PHE A 427 -14.46 -12.72 0.87
C PHE A 427 -15.57 -12.34 1.88
N ASN A 428 -15.52 -11.12 2.39
CA ASN A 428 -16.57 -10.58 3.27
C ASN A 428 -17.75 -10.03 2.45
N GLN A 429 -17.49 -9.39 1.31
CA GLN A 429 -18.52 -8.82 0.43
C GLN A 429 -18.20 -8.97 -1.05
N ILE A 430 -19.25 -8.93 -1.88
CA ILE A 430 -19.18 -8.89 -3.33
C ILE A 430 -19.78 -7.57 -3.81
N ILE A 431 -19.03 -6.85 -4.65
CA ILE A 431 -19.50 -5.63 -5.31
C ILE A 431 -19.58 -5.93 -6.82
N GLY A 432 -20.71 -5.63 -7.45
CA GLY A 432 -20.91 -5.90 -8.88
C GLY A 432 -21.13 -7.39 -9.18
N ASN A 433 -20.46 -7.93 -10.20
CA ASN A 433 -20.57 -9.34 -10.62
C ASN A 433 -19.19 -9.94 -10.95
N PRO A 434 -18.24 -9.98 -9.99
CA PRO A 434 -16.92 -10.55 -10.22
C PRO A 434 -17.03 -12.07 -10.44
N ILE A 435 -16.06 -12.62 -11.17
CA ILE A 435 -15.97 -14.06 -11.42
C ILE A 435 -14.78 -14.60 -10.62
N LEU A 436 -15.03 -15.61 -9.78
CA LEU A 436 -13.98 -16.31 -9.05
C LEU A 436 -13.25 -17.26 -10.01
N ASN A 437 -12.16 -16.79 -10.62
CA ASN A 437 -11.40 -17.53 -11.62
C ASN A 437 -9.87 -17.45 -11.43
N GLY A 438 -9.42 -16.80 -10.35
CA GLY A 438 -8.00 -16.56 -10.06
C GLY A 438 -7.30 -15.56 -10.97
N ASN A 439 -7.98 -15.01 -11.98
CA ASN A 439 -7.43 -14.08 -12.96
C ASN A 439 -8.06 -12.70 -12.76
N TYR A 440 -7.45 -11.92 -11.87
CA TYR A 440 -7.92 -10.59 -11.49
C TYR A 440 -7.10 -9.51 -12.17
N LYS A 441 -7.73 -8.36 -12.47
CA LYS A 441 -7.09 -7.27 -13.21
C LYS A 441 -6.39 -6.27 -12.30
N SER A 442 -6.91 -6.09 -11.09
CA SER A 442 -6.46 -5.05 -10.18
C SER A 442 -6.60 -5.49 -8.72
N ILE A 443 -5.75 -4.93 -7.87
CA ILE A 443 -5.85 -4.97 -6.41
C ILE A 443 -5.95 -3.54 -5.86
N ARG A 444 -6.72 -3.33 -4.81
CA ARG A 444 -6.82 -2.07 -4.08
C ARG A 444 -6.66 -2.32 -2.59
N ILE A 445 -5.86 -1.49 -1.94
CA ILE A 445 -5.73 -1.43 -0.49
C ILE A 445 -6.33 -0.11 -0.04
N PHE A 446 -7.25 -0.12 0.91
CA PHE A 446 -7.75 1.11 1.51
C PHE A 446 -7.97 0.96 3.01
N LEU A 447 -7.85 2.07 3.72
CA LEU A 447 -8.00 2.17 5.16
C LEU A 447 -9.25 3.00 5.45
N LYS A 448 -10.06 2.59 6.42
CA LYS A 448 -11.15 3.40 6.96
C LYS A 448 -11.32 3.13 8.45
N ARG A 449 -12.16 3.93 9.12
CA ARG A 449 -12.46 3.76 10.56
C ARG A 449 -11.26 3.89 11.49
N PHE A 450 -10.15 4.45 11.00
CA PHE A 450 -9.03 4.79 11.85
C PHE A 450 -9.35 6.01 12.69
N ASN A 451 -9.18 5.89 14.00
CA ASN A 451 -9.36 6.99 14.95
C ASN A 451 -8.12 7.89 15.06
N LYS A 452 -6.94 7.41 14.64
CA LYS A 452 -5.64 8.08 14.76
C LYS A 452 -4.77 7.79 13.52
N PRO A 453 -3.71 8.59 13.26
CA PRO A 453 -2.73 8.28 12.24
C PRO A 453 -2.05 6.92 12.47
N VAL A 454 -1.76 6.19 11.39
CA VAL A 454 -1.17 4.85 11.44
C VAL A 454 -0.13 4.66 10.33
N VAL A 455 0.91 3.88 10.60
CA VAL A 455 1.89 3.40 9.61
C VAL A 455 1.83 1.87 9.56
N LEU A 456 1.41 1.34 8.42
CA LEU A 456 1.38 -0.09 8.13
C LEU A 456 2.60 -0.46 7.28
N ARG A 457 3.43 -1.37 7.79
CA ARG A 457 4.62 -1.87 7.08
C ARG A 457 4.34 -3.28 6.58
N LEU A 458 3.92 -3.40 5.32
CA LEU A 458 3.60 -4.69 4.70
C LEU A 458 4.88 -5.29 4.12
N ILE A 459 5.36 -6.36 4.73
CA ILE A 459 6.57 -7.08 4.34
C ILE A 459 6.16 -8.27 3.47
N ASP A 460 6.86 -8.41 2.33
CA ASP A 460 6.58 -9.44 1.33
C ASP A 460 5.07 -9.63 1.02
N PRO A 461 4.31 -8.56 0.69
CA PRO A 461 2.96 -8.76 0.19
C PRO A 461 3.00 -9.45 -1.17
N TYR A 462 2.27 -10.56 -1.34
CA TYR A 462 2.19 -11.28 -2.61
C TYR A 462 0.87 -11.97 -2.86
N LEU A 463 0.55 -12.19 -4.14
CA LEU A 463 -0.50 -13.11 -4.58
C LEU A 463 0.14 -14.44 -5.02
N SER A 464 -0.44 -15.58 -4.65
CA SER A 464 0.09 -16.92 -5.01
C SER A 464 -0.99 -17.91 -5.45
N GLU A 465 -0.57 -18.94 -6.20
CA GLU A 465 -1.42 -20.08 -6.61
C GLU A 465 -1.74 -21.01 -5.44
N GLU A 466 -0.80 -21.17 -4.52
CA GLU A 466 -0.93 -22.04 -3.37
C GLU A 466 -0.39 -21.38 -2.10
N VAL A 467 -0.67 -22.01 -0.97
CA VAL A 467 -0.06 -21.63 0.29
C VAL A 467 1.43 -21.91 0.21
N ILE A 468 2.24 -20.86 0.34
CA ILE A 468 3.68 -20.98 0.43
C ILE A 468 4.04 -21.03 1.91
N ASP A 469 4.36 -22.22 2.39
CA ASP A 469 4.84 -22.42 3.74
C ASP A 469 6.37 -22.29 3.75
N GLU A 470 6.83 -21.06 3.91
CA GLU A 470 8.26 -20.73 3.86
C GLU A 470 9.04 -21.32 5.06
N GLU A 471 8.36 -21.92 6.05
CA GLU A 471 8.98 -22.73 7.11
C GLU A 471 9.14 -24.22 6.71
N ALA A 472 8.27 -24.74 5.84
CA ALA A 472 8.25 -26.16 5.46
C ALA A 472 9.32 -26.53 4.42
N GLU A 473 9.82 -25.57 3.64
CA GLU A 473 10.92 -25.77 2.67
C GLU A 473 12.25 -26.20 3.34
N TYR A 474 12.37 -26.10 4.67
CA TYR A 474 13.62 -26.36 5.41
C TYR A 474 13.67 -27.73 6.12
N TRP A 475 12.62 -28.54 6.01
CA TRP A 475 12.57 -29.88 6.63
C TRP A 475 12.77 -31.06 5.64
N ASN A 476 13.07 -30.79 4.37
CA ASN A 476 13.29 -31.83 3.35
C ASN A 476 14.75 -31.98 2.91
#